data_AF-A0A965HH93-F1
#
_entry.id   AF-A0A965HH93-F1
#
_cell.length_a   1.000
_cell.length_b   1.000
_cell.length_c   1.000
_cell.angle_alpha   90.00
_cell.angle_beta   90.00
_cell.angle_gamma   90.00
#
_symmetry.space_group_name_H-M   'P 1'
#
loop_
_entity.id
_entity.type
_entity.pdbx_description
1 polymer ?
#
loop_
_entity_poly.entity_id
_entity_poly.type
_entity_poly.pdbx_seq_one_letter_code
_entity_poly.pdbx_strand_id
1 'polypeptide(L)'
;FVGRTAFAHKGGMHVNAVNKVAASFEHIEPASVGNSQRILVGELSGGANVMMKARELGITVEEKSPATRAILAKIKKLEKDGYEFEAADASFELLVRRSLQKIPAPFQIESYKVEVVRARPTARETSRATITVRVGKKLCKTSAQGDGPVNALDAALRKALLPSFPALRKIKLIDYKVRIVSSRGGTAARIRVLVESSDGTREWGTVGVSTNILEASALALTDSLSYFLLPRPT
;
A
#
# COMPACT_ATOMS: atom_id res chain seq x y z
N PHE A 1 -18.30 21.58 -5.65
CA PHE A 1 -17.26 22.46 -5.08
C PHE A 1 -16.44 21.78 -3.98
N VAL A 2 -17.01 21.06 -3.00
CA VAL A 2 -16.25 20.49 -1.85
C VAL A 2 -16.01 18.97 -1.86
N GLY A 3 -16.09 18.33 -3.03
CA GLY A 3 -15.82 16.88 -3.13
C GLY A 3 -14.37 16.53 -2.79
N ARG A 4 -14.11 15.30 -2.34
CA ARG A 4 -12.77 14.79 -1.96
C ARG A 4 -11.72 14.87 -3.10
N THR A 5 -12.19 15.00 -4.34
CA THR A 5 -11.38 15.06 -5.56
C THR A 5 -11.42 16.43 -6.25
N ALA A 6 -12.07 17.43 -5.64
CA ALA A 6 -12.26 18.75 -6.25
C ALA A 6 -10.94 19.50 -6.50
N PHE A 7 -9.93 19.26 -5.65
CA PHE A 7 -8.58 19.84 -5.76
C PHE A 7 -7.52 18.74 -5.95
N ALA A 8 -7.88 17.69 -6.70
CA ALA A 8 -6.98 16.57 -6.96
C ALA A 8 -6.32 16.71 -8.34
N HIS A 9 -4.99 16.58 -8.37
CA HIS A 9 -4.20 16.76 -9.60
C HIS A 9 -3.38 15.50 -9.90
N LYS A 10 -3.62 14.90 -11.08
CA LYS A 10 -2.98 13.62 -11.49
C LYS A 10 -2.05 13.77 -12.69
N GLY A 11 -2.46 14.51 -13.73
CA GLY A 11 -1.72 14.58 -14.98
C GLY A 11 -0.38 15.31 -14.83
N GLY A 12 0.71 14.76 -15.38
CA GLY A 12 2.06 15.31 -15.19
C GLY A 12 2.22 16.79 -15.57
N MET A 13 1.70 17.20 -16.74
CA MET A 13 1.74 18.61 -17.17
C MET A 13 0.87 19.50 -16.28
N HIS A 14 -0.31 19.00 -15.90
CA HIS A 14 -1.23 19.70 -15.00
C HIS A 14 -0.54 19.96 -13.65
N VAL A 15 0.06 18.94 -13.04
CA VAL A 15 0.73 19.03 -11.75
C VAL A 15 1.96 19.95 -11.81
N ASN A 16 2.73 19.92 -12.92
CA ASN A 16 3.84 20.85 -13.10
C ASN A 16 3.37 22.31 -13.13
N ALA A 17 2.21 22.57 -13.75
CA ALA A 17 1.65 23.91 -13.83
C ALA A 17 1.05 24.36 -12.48
N VAL A 18 0.35 23.47 -11.76
CA VAL A 18 -0.14 23.72 -10.38
C VAL A 18 1.01 24.04 -9.43
N ASN A 19 2.13 23.30 -9.52
CA ASN A 19 3.32 23.56 -8.70
C ASN A 19 3.91 24.97 -8.90
N LYS A 20 3.69 25.58 -10.07
CA LYS A 20 4.20 26.93 -10.40
C LYS A 20 3.16 28.00 -10.08
N VAL A 21 1.91 27.78 -10.48
CA VAL A 21 0.80 28.73 -10.34
C VAL A 21 -0.48 27.94 -10.07
N ALA A 22 -0.76 27.67 -8.79
CA ALA A 22 -1.93 26.88 -8.37
C ALA A 22 -3.26 27.51 -8.85
N ALA A 23 -3.36 28.85 -8.79
CA ALA A 23 -4.54 29.62 -9.23
C ALA A 23 -4.92 29.42 -10.72
N SER A 24 -4.03 28.86 -11.55
CA SER A 24 -4.34 28.53 -12.94
C SER A 24 -5.29 27.32 -13.08
N PHE A 25 -5.42 26.49 -12.03
CA PHE A 25 -6.25 25.28 -12.04
C PHE A 25 -7.16 25.17 -10.81
N GLU A 26 -6.80 25.81 -9.71
CA GLU A 26 -7.61 25.91 -8.50
C GLU A 26 -8.36 27.25 -8.50
N HIS A 27 -9.70 27.18 -8.53
CA HIS A 27 -10.56 28.37 -8.62
C HIS A 27 -10.51 29.22 -7.35
N ILE A 28 -10.24 28.57 -6.22
CA ILE A 28 -10.13 29.14 -4.87
C ILE A 28 -9.07 28.34 -4.10
N GLU A 29 -8.55 28.91 -3.02
CA GLU A 29 -7.67 28.16 -2.13
C GLU A 29 -8.44 26.99 -1.47
N PRO A 30 -7.97 25.73 -1.56
CA PRO A 30 -8.69 24.58 -1.04
C PRO A 30 -9.02 24.70 0.46
N ALA A 31 -8.09 25.27 1.24
CA ALA A 31 -8.22 25.43 2.68
C ALA A 31 -9.40 26.34 3.06
N SER A 32 -9.75 27.32 2.22
CA SER A 32 -10.86 28.26 2.46
C SER A 32 -12.23 27.58 2.55
N VAL A 33 -12.36 26.36 2.01
CA VAL A 33 -13.58 25.56 2.03
C VAL A 33 -13.39 24.24 2.80
N GLY A 34 -12.39 24.18 3.67
CA GLY A 34 -12.09 22.99 4.48
C GLY A 34 -11.60 21.79 3.66
N ASN A 35 -11.00 22.04 2.49
CA ASN A 35 -10.42 21.03 1.62
C ASN A 35 -8.90 21.20 1.52
N SER A 36 -8.23 20.33 0.79
CA SER A 36 -6.78 20.36 0.61
C SER A 36 -6.41 20.05 -0.84
N GLN A 37 -5.35 20.67 -1.34
CA GLN A 37 -4.72 20.25 -2.60
C GLN A 37 -4.20 18.82 -2.44
N ARG A 38 -4.53 17.93 -3.39
CA ARG A 38 -4.10 16.52 -3.37
C ARG A 38 -3.36 16.18 -4.65
N ILE A 39 -2.06 15.90 -4.53
CA ILE A 39 -1.30 15.36 -5.66
C ILE A 39 -1.49 13.85 -5.71
N LEU A 40 -1.98 13.38 -6.86
CA LEU A 40 -2.15 11.96 -7.15
C LEU A 40 -0.97 11.46 -7.99
N VAL A 41 -0.59 10.21 -7.74
CA VAL A 41 0.50 9.56 -8.44
C VAL A 41 0.00 8.26 -9.09
N GLY A 42 0.25 8.11 -10.38
CA GLY A 42 -0.20 6.96 -11.18
C GLY A 42 0.42 6.93 -12.58
N GLU A 43 -0.23 6.25 -13.53
CA GLU A 43 0.29 6.06 -14.90
C GLU A 43 0.61 7.37 -15.64
N LEU A 44 -0.26 8.38 -15.50
CA LEU A 44 -0.13 9.68 -16.18
C LEU A 44 0.79 10.68 -15.46
N SER A 45 1.44 10.27 -14.37
CA SER A 45 2.28 11.15 -13.58
C SER A 45 3.59 11.52 -14.28
N GLY A 46 4.10 12.70 -13.93
CA GLY A 46 5.42 13.20 -14.27
C GLY A 46 6.34 13.27 -13.04
N GLY A 47 7.55 13.81 -13.23
CA GLY A 47 8.51 14.03 -12.14
C GLY A 47 7.96 14.99 -11.07
N ALA A 48 7.17 15.98 -11.49
CA ALA A 48 6.54 16.95 -10.59
C ALA A 48 5.60 16.26 -9.58
N ASN A 49 4.81 15.26 -10.01
CA ASN A 49 3.96 14.50 -9.10
C ASN A 49 4.77 13.81 -8.00
N VAL A 50 5.83 13.10 -8.39
CA VAL A 50 6.68 12.37 -7.44
C VAL A 50 7.35 13.34 -6.46
N MET A 51 7.85 14.47 -6.97
CA MET A 51 8.52 15.48 -6.16
C MET A 51 7.56 16.17 -5.17
N MET A 52 6.39 16.62 -5.62
CA MET A 52 5.40 17.23 -4.74
C MET A 52 4.87 16.22 -3.71
N LYS A 53 4.55 14.99 -4.15
CA LYS A 53 4.06 13.95 -3.25
C LYS A 53 5.12 13.55 -2.23
N ALA A 54 6.39 13.46 -2.62
CA ALA A 54 7.49 13.21 -1.68
C ALA A 54 7.62 14.34 -0.64
N ARG A 55 7.42 15.61 -1.04
CA ARG A 55 7.44 16.75 -0.11
C ARG A 55 6.32 16.67 0.93
N GLU A 56 5.11 16.25 0.55
CA GLU A 56 4.01 15.98 1.52
C GLU A 56 4.42 14.96 2.60
N LEU A 57 5.36 14.07 2.29
CA LEU A 57 5.87 13.02 3.18
C LEU A 57 7.15 13.45 3.93
N GLY A 58 7.56 14.71 3.81
CA GLY A 58 8.81 15.22 4.38
C GLY A 58 10.07 14.73 3.67
N ILE A 59 9.96 14.29 2.41
CA ILE A 59 11.07 13.76 1.61
C ILE A 59 11.44 14.76 0.51
N THR A 60 12.66 15.28 0.56
CA THR A 60 13.16 16.20 -0.47
C THR A 60 13.76 15.42 -1.63
N VAL A 61 13.23 15.65 -2.84
CA VAL A 61 13.78 15.10 -4.08
C VAL A 61 13.64 16.12 -5.21
N GLU A 62 14.62 16.19 -6.09
CA GLU A 62 14.55 17.06 -7.27
C GLU A 62 13.74 16.41 -8.39
N GLU A 63 12.91 17.21 -9.08
CA GLU A 63 12.04 16.77 -10.17
C GLU A 63 12.79 15.99 -11.27
N LYS A 64 13.98 16.47 -11.65
CA LYS A 64 14.77 15.94 -12.76
C LYS A 64 15.92 15.05 -12.30
N SER A 65 15.96 14.64 -11.03
CA SER A 65 16.99 13.72 -10.55
C SER A 65 16.86 12.32 -11.18
N PRO A 66 17.97 11.57 -11.33
CA PRO A 66 17.91 10.15 -11.71
C PRO A 66 17.00 9.33 -10.79
N ALA A 67 16.96 9.68 -9.49
CA ALA A 67 16.17 8.99 -8.50
C ALA A 67 14.65 9.19 -8.73
N THR A 68 14.21 10.42 -9.00
CA THR A 68 12.81 10.70 -9.38
C THR A 68 12.41 9.96 -10.64
N ARG A 69 13.28 9.91 -11.66
CA ARG A 69 13.01 9.13 -12.89
C ARG A 69 12.84 7.65 -12.60
N ALA A 70 13.69 7.08 -11.75
CA ALA A 70 13.61 5.67 -11.38
C ALA A 70 12.33 5.34 -10.61
N ILE A 71 11.92 6.20 -9.66
CA ILE A 71 10.66 6.07 -8.92
C ILE A 71 9.47 6.16 -9.87
N LEU A 72 9.45 7.16 -10.75
CA LEU A 72 8.37 7.34 -11.72
C LEU A 72 8.24 6.14 -12.66
N ALA A 73 9.35 5.61 -13.17
CA ALA A 73 9.35 4.42 -14.01
C ALA A 73 8.79 3.19 -13.27
N LYS A 74 9.14 3.02 -11.99
CA LYS A 74 8.62 1.93 -11.15
C LYS A 74 7.12 2.06 -10.91
N ILE A 75 6.64 3.26 -10.63
CA ILE A 75 5.20 3.54 -10.45
C ILE A 75 4.42 3.24 -11.72
N LYS A 76 4.87 3.77 -12.87
CA LYS A 76 4.20 3.51 -14.16
C LYS A 76 4.13 2.02 -14.48
N LYS A 77 5.19 1.28 -14.19
CA LYS A 77 5.21 -0.18 -14.34
C LYS A 77 4.17 -0.84 -13.43
N LEU A 78 4.16 -0.51 -12.14
CA LEU A 78 3.24 -1.11 -11.16
C LEU A 78 1.78 -0.77 -11.46
N GLU A 79 1.47 0.47 -11.85
CA GLU A 79 0.13 0.90 -12.27
C GLU A 79 -0.35 0.12 -13.50
N LYS A 80 0.52 -0.06 -14.51
CA LYS A 80 0.24 -0.93 -15.66
C LYS A 80 0.00 -2.39 -15.23
N ASP A 81 0.65 -2.83 -14.16
CA ASP A 81 0.45 -4.16 -13.59
C ASP A 81 -0.84 -4.28 -12.74
N GLY A 82 -1.48 -3.15 -12.42
CA GLY A 82 -2.78 -3.08 -11.75
C GLY A 82 -2.78 -2.40 -10.39
N TYR A 83 -1.64 -1.86 -9.95
CA TYR A 83 -1.55 -1.10 -8.70
C TYR A 83 -2.34 0.21 -8.81
N GLU A 84 -2.80 0.73 -7.67
CA GLU A 84 -3.46 2.04 -7.58
C GLU A 84 -2.93 2.77 -6.37
N PHE A 85 -1.94 3.63 -6.58
CA PHE A 85 -1.31 4.37 -5.50
C PHE A 85 -2.18 5.50 -4.94
N GLU A 86 -3.21 5.94 -5.68
CA GLU A 86 -4.14 6.99 -5.25
C GLU A 86 -4.95 6.63 -4.01
N ALA A 87 -5.21 5.34 -3.81
CA ALA A 87 -5.89 4.80 -2.64
C ALA A 87 -4.91 4.15 -1.64
N ALA A 88 -3.61 4.25 -1.87
CA ALA A 88 -2.59 3.52 -1.13
C ALA A 88 -1.33 4.37 -0.87
N ASP A 89 -1.52 5.54 -0.25
CA ASP A 89 -0.46 6.51 0.06
C ASP A 89 0.70 5.87 0.85
N ALA A 90 0.45 4.92 1.76
CA ALA A 90 1.50 4.27 2.52
C ALA A 90 2.36 3.31 1.66
N SER A 91 1.76 2.61 0.69
CA SER A 91 2.53 1.81 -0.28
C SER A 91 3.37 2.70 -1.19
N PHE A 92 2.87 3.88 -1.57
CA PHE A 92 3.65 4.87 -2.30
C PHE A 92 4.83 5.38 -1.45
N GLU A 93 4.60 5.79 -0.20
CA GLU A 93 5.65 6.27 0.70
C GLU A 93 6.74 5.21 0.91
N LEU A 94 6.36 3.95 1.13
CA LEU A 94 7.31 2.84 1.23
C LEU A 94 8.16 2.69 -0.03
N LEU A 95 7.55 2.81 -1.22
CA LEU A 95 8.26 2.74 -2.49
C LEU A 95 9.29 3.86 -2.60
N VAL A 96 8.91 5.10 -2.28
CA VAL A 96 9.80 6.27 -2.33
C VAL A 96 10.94 6.13 -1.32
N ARG A 97 10.63 5.81 -0.07
CA ARG A 97 11.66 5.67 0.99
C ARG A 97 12.64 4.54 0.72
N ARG A 98 12.17 3.38 0.25
CA ARG A 98 13.05 2.27 -0.16
C ARG A 98 13.96 2.68 -1.33
N SER A 99 13.45 3.47 -2.28
CA SER A 99 14.22 3.95 -3.43
C SER A 99 15.24 5.04 -3.08
N LEU A 100 14.90 5.99 -2.20
CA LEU A 100 15.76 7.15 -1.91
C LEU A 100 16.64 6.96 -0.69
N GLN A 101 16.06 6.49 0.42
CA GLN A 101 16.73 6.39 1.72
C GLN A 101 17.35 5.00 1.94
N LYS A 102 17.16 4.06 0.99
CA LYS A 102 17.62 2.66 1.08
C LYS A 102 17.21 1.97 2.39
N ILE A 103 16.06 2.35 2.94
CA ILE A 103 15.54 1.77 4.19
C ILE A 103 15.23 0.29 3.93
N PRO A 104 15.85 -0.65 4.66
CA PRO A 104 15.56 -2.06 4.51
C PRO A 104 14.14 -2.37 5.01
N ALA A 105 13.51 -3.40 4.45
CA ALA A 105 12.25 -3.89 4.98
C ALA A 105 12.49 -4.45 6.41
N PRO A 106 11.61 -4.13 7.39
CA PRO A 106 11.77 -4.60 8.77
C PRO A 106 11.66 -6.13 8.88
N PHE A 107 10.94 -6.74 7.93
CA PHE A 107 10.80 -8.18 7.78
C PHE A 107 10.50 -8.54 6.32
N GLN A 108 10.59 -9.83 6.00
CA GLN A 108 10.26 -10.38 4.69
C GLN A 108 9.50 -11.69 4.84
N ILE A 109 8.39 -11.86 4.11
CA ILE A 109 7.73 -13.16 4.00
C ILE A 109 8.55 -14.00 3.01
N GLU A 110 9.08 -15.14 3.48
CA GLU A 110 9.87 -16.06 2.66
C GLU A 110 8.98 -17.10 1.96
N SER A 111 7.97 -17.59 2.70
CA SER A 111 7.01 -18.55 2.18
C SER A 111 5.74 -18.55 3.02
N TYR A 112 4.62 -18.93 2.39
CA TYR A 112 3.39 -19.22 3.09
C TYR A 112 2.65 -20.38 2.43
N LYS A 113 1.88 -21.11 3.23
CA LYS A 113 0.93 -22.14 2.80
C LYS A 113 -0.39 -21.87 3.50
N VAL A 114 -1.48 -21.86 2.75
CA VAL A 114 -2.82 -21.73 3.30
C VAL A 114 -3.64 -22.95 2.91
N GLU A 115 -4.27 -23.59 3.88
CA GLU A 115 -5.14 -24.74 3.72
C GLU A 115 -6.56 -24.33 4.11
N VAL A 116 -7.49 -24.57 3.20
CA VAL A 116 -8.92 -24.36 3.40
C VAL A 116 -9.58 -25.72 3.27
N VAL A 117 -10.26 -26.17 4.32
CA VAL A 117 -10.86 -27.50 4.38
C VAL A 117 -12.33 -27.38 4.73
N ARG A 118 -13.17 -27.89 3.83
CA ARG A 118 -14.57 -28.21 4.09
C ARG A 118 -14.75 -29.72 3.98
N ALA A 119 -14.74 -30.40 5.13
CA ALA A 119 -14.71 -31.87 5.20
C ALA A 119 -15.94 -32.56 4.57
N ARG A 120 -17.10 -31.89 4.58
CA ARG A 120 -18.35 -32.33 3.95
C ARG A 120 -19.24 -31.12 3.64
N PRO A 121 -20.24 -31.22 2.74
CA PRO A 121 -21.02 -30.06 2.28
C PRO A 121 -21.64 -29.19 3.38
N THR A 122 -22.01 -29.79 4.51
CA THR A 122 -22.64 -29.12 5.66
C THR A 122 -21.65 -28.73 6.77
N ALA A 123 -20.37 -29.11 6.67
CA ALA A 123 -19.38 -28.76 7.67
C ALA A 123 -18.95 -27.29 7.53
N ARG A 124 -18.68 -26.65 8.68
CA ARG A 124 -18.02 -25.35 8.71
C ARG A 124 -16.64 -25.47 8.05
N GLU A 125 -16.34 -24.52 7.18
CA GLU A 125 -15.02 -24.39 6.59
C GLU A 125 -13.99 -24.02 7.67
N THR A 126 -12.81 -24.62 7.59
CA THR A 126 -11.67 -24.28 8.44
C THR A 126 -10.54 -23.75 7.59
N SER A 127 -9.92 -22.66 8.02
CA SER A 127 -8.79 -22.04 7.34
C SER A 127 -7.57 -22.02 8.26
N ARG A 128 -6.43 -22.48 7.74
CA ARG A 128 -5.14 -22.49 8.44
C ARG A 128 -4.05 -21.94 7.54
N ALA A 129 -3.22 -21.06 8.06
CA ALA A 129 -2.02 -20.60 7.38
C ALA A 129 -0.77 -21.03 8.14
N THR A 130 0.28 -21.39 7.41
CA THR A 130 1.65 -21.55 7.90
C THR A 130 2.53 -20.57 7.14
N ILE A 131 3.30 -19.75 7.85
CA ILE A 131 4.14 -18.71 7.26
C ILE A 131 5.57 -18.82 7.78
N THR A 132 6.54 -18.56 6.91
CA THR A 132 7.95 -18.36 7.27
C THR A 132 8.30 -16.90 7.01
N VAL A 133 8.75 -16.20 8.05
CA VAL A 133 9.10 -14.77 7.99
C VAL A 133 10.54 -14.58 8.43
N ARG A 134 11.30 -13.78 7.69
CA ARG A 134 12.63 -13.33 8.06
C ARG A 134 12.55 -11.98 8.77
N VAL A 135 13.13 -11.88 9.97
CA VAL A 135 13.33 -10.63 10.71
C VAL A 135 14.83 -10.47 10.98
N GLY A 136 15.47 -9.53 10.27
CA GLY A 136 16.93 -9.44 10.23
C GLY A 136 17.54 -10.76 9.74
N LYS A 137 18.35 -11.42 10.58
CA LYS A 137 18.96 -12.73 10.28
C LYS A 137 18.14 -13.93 10.75
N LYS A 138 17.05 -13.73 11.50
CA LYS A 138 16.27 -14.80 12.11
C LYS A 138 15.10 -15.21 11.21
N LEU A 139 14.93 -16.51 11.00
CA LEU A 139 13.74 -17.08 10.38
C LEU A 139 12.78 -17.55 11.46
N CYS A 140 11.52 -17.15 11.35
CA CYS A 140 10.44 -17.56 12.22
C CYS A 140 9.36 -18.25 11.41
N LYS A 141 9.08 -19.52 11.72
CA LYS A 141 7.99 -20.28 11.13
C LYS A 141 6.85 -20.39 12.13
N THR A 142 5.66 -19.94 11.75
CA THR A 142 4.47 -20.01 12.61
C THR A 142 3.26 -20.49 11.84
N SER A 143 2.23 -20.90 12.58
CA SER A 143 0.92 -21.22 12.02
C SER A 143 -0.19 -20.68 12.91
N ALA A 144 -1.30 -20.31 12.27
CA ALA A 144 -2.53 -19.84 12.90
C ALA A 144 -3.76 -20.31 12.10
N GLN A 145 -4.89 -20.38 12.80
CA GLN A 145 -6.21 -20.58 12.20
C GLN A 145 -6.94 -19.23 12.13
N GLY A 146 -7.96 -19.15 11.28
CA GLY A 146 -8.81 -17.96 11.16
C GLY A 146 -10.16 -18.30 10.55
N ASP A 147 -11.06 -17.32 10.54
CA ASP A 147 -12.40 -17.46 9.98
C ASP A 147 -12.42 -17.56 8.45
N GLY A 148 -11.29 -17.28 7.81
CA GLY A 148 -11.07 -17.43 6.39
C GLY A 148 -9.57 -17.42 6.06
N PRO A 149 -9.18 -17.69 4.81
CA PRO A 149 -7.78 -17.88 4.45
C PRO A 149 -6.92 -16.62 4.63
N VAL A 150 -7.49 -15.44 4.34
CA VAL A 150 -6.81 -14.15 4.55
C VAL A 150 -6.65 -13.85 6.05
N ASN A 151 -7.66 -14.14 6.86
CA ASN A 151 -7.59 -13.93 8.31
C ASN A 151 -6.57 -14.90 8.96
N ALA A 152 -6.55 -16.16 8.54
CA ALA A 152 -5.55 -17.12 9.01
C ALA A 152 -4.12 -16.67 8.65
N LEU A 153 -3.93 -16.12 7.44
CA LEU A 153 -2.65 -15.57 6.98
C LEU A 153 -2.21 -14.36 7.81
N ASP A 154 -3.10 -13.37 8.04
CA ASP A 154 -2.81 -12.22 8.91
C ASP A 154 -2.48 -12.65 10.34
N ALA A 155 -3.24 -13.58 10.91
CA ALA A 155 -3.00 -14.11 12.25
C ALA A 155 -1.63 -14.80 12.35
N ALA A 156 -1.25 -15.60 11.35
CA ALA A 156 0.05 -16.26 11.31
C ALA A 156 1.19 -15.24 11.15
N LEU A 157 1.02 -14.25 10.27
CA LEU A 157 2.00 -13.18 10.06
C LEU A 157 2.22 -12.38 11.35
N ARG A 158 1.14 -11.96 12.02
CA ARG A 158 1.23 -11.27 13.32
C ARG A 158 1.89 -12.13 14.38
N LYS A 159 1.55 -13.42 14.46
CA LYS A 159 2.18 -14.35 15.40
C LYS A 159 3.70 -14.46 15.20
N ALA A 160 4.18 -14.42 13.95
CA ALA A 160 5.61 -14.41 13.63
C ALA A 160 6.30 -13.08 14.00
N LEU A 161 5.59 -11.95 13.84
CA LEU A 161 6.18 -10.61 13.97
C LEU A 161 6.11 -10.03 15.39
N LEU A 162 5.06 -10.34 16.16
CA LEU A 162 4.81 -9.75 17.47
C LEU A 162 5.96 -9.90 18.49
N PRO A 163 6.73 -11.02 18.53
CA PRO A 163 7.88 -11.13 19.41
C PRO A 163 8.96 -10.08 19.14
N SER A 164 9.19 -9.73 17.86
CA SER A 164 10.17 -8.73 17.44
C SER A 164 9.60 -7.31 17.39
N PHE A 165 8.30 -7.19 17.14
CA PHE A 165 7.60 -5.93 16.97
C PHE A 165 6.30 -5.87 17.80
N PRO A 166 6.38 -5.76 19.15
CA PRO A 166 5.19 -5.75 20.01
C PRO A 166 4.22 -4.60 19.72
N ALA A 167 4.73 -3.49 19.16
CA ALA A 167 3.92 -2.32 18.79
C ALA A 167 2.85 -2.62 17.73
N LEU A 168 3.00 -3.68 16.93
CA LEU A 168 2.02 -4.11 15.93
C LEU A 168 0.66 -4.50 16.55
N ARG A 169 0.58 -4.76 17.87
CA ARG A 169 -0.69 -5.00 18.57
C ARG A 169 -1.68 -3.84 18.46
N LYS A 170 -1.17 -2.61 18.26
CA LYS A 170 -2.01 -1.41 18.11
C LYS A 170 -2.73 -1.36 16.77
N ILE A 171 -2.21 -2.04 15.75
CA ILE A 171 -2.73 -1.95 14.38
C ILE A 171 -3.96 -2.83 14.23
N LYS A 172 -5.04 -2.23 13.77
CA LYS A 172 -6.26 -2.91 13.32
C LYS A 172 -6.46 -2.69 11.83
N LEU A 173 -6.94 -3.73 11.14
CA LEU A 173 -7.46 -3.62 9.79
C LEU A 173 -8.89 -3.05 9.90
N ILE A 174 -9.14 -1.90 9.27
CA ILE A 174 -10.44 -1.21 9.36
C ILE A 174 -11.26 -1.33 8.06
N ASP A 175 -10.61 -1.59 6.93
CA ASP A 175 -11.28 -1.87 5.66
C ASP A 175 -10.46 -2.83 4.77
N TYR A 176 -11.16 -3.60 3.94
CA TYR A 176 -10.58 -4.58 3.02
C TYR A 176 -11.41 -4.64 1.74
N LYS A 177 -10.82 -4.21 0.62
CA LYS A 177 -11.48 -4.14 -0.69
C LYS A 177 -10.72 -4.95 -1.72
N VAL A 178 -11.46 -5.78 -2.46
CA VAL A 178 -10.94 -6.56 -3.58
C VAL A 178 -11.52 -6.02 -4.89
N ARG A 179 -10.65 -5.78 -5.87
CA ARG A 179 -11.01 -5.29 -7.20
C ARG A 179 -10.32 -6.12 -8.27
N ILE A 180 -11.07 -6.47 -9.32
CA ILE A 180 -10.49 -7.09 -10.52
C ILE A 180 -9.88 -5.98 -11.38
N VAL A 181 -8.62 -6.14 -11.79
CA VAL A 181 -7.90 -5.13 -12.59
C VAL A 181 -8.29 -5.24 -14.06
N SER A 182 -8.38 -6.46 -14.59
CA SER A 182 -8.81 -6.71 -15.97
C SER A 182 -9.73 -7.94 -16.03
N SER A 183 -10.91 -7.76 -16.61
CA SER A 183 -11.97 -8.78 -16.65
C SER A 183 -11.72 -9.89 -17.69
N ARG A 184 -10.73 -9.74 -18.58
CA ARG A 184 -10.48 -10.68 -19.69
C ARG A 184 -9.94 -12.05 -19.24
N GLY A 185 -9.43 -12.18 -18.02
CA GLY A 185 -8.80 -13.41 -17.51
C GLY A 185 -9.71 -14.35 -16.73
N GLY A 186 -10.98 -14.00 -16.50
CA GLY A 186 -11.88 -14.80 -15.66
C GLY A 186 -11.29 -15.05 -14.26
N THR A 187 -11.24 -16.31 -13.82
CA THR A 187 -10.64 -16.70 -12.53
C THR A 187 -9.12 -16.52 -12.45
N ALA A 188 -8.45 -16.33 -13.59
CA ALA A 188 -7.02 -16.01 -13.67
C ALA A 188 -6.75 -14.50 -13.79
N ALA A 189 -7.79 -13.66 -13.66
CA ALA A 189 -7.65 -12.22 -13.71
C ALA A 189 -6.72 -11.70 -12.60
N ARG A 190 -6.03 -10.60 -12.88
CA ARG A 190 -5.27 -9.90 -11.84
C ARG A 190 -6.22 -9.26 -10.84
N ILE A 191 -5.92 -9.48 -9.57
CA ILE A 191 -6.66 -9.00 -8.43
C ILE A 191 -5.83 -7.94 -7.73
N ARG A 192 -6.47 -6.84 -7.39
CA ARG A 192 -5.95 -5.76 -6.56
C ARG A 192 -6.65 -5.80 -5.23
N VAL A 193 -5.88 -5.88 -4.16
CA VAL A 193 -6.34 -5.84 -2.78
C VAL A 193 -5.90 -4.52 -2.19
N LEU A 194 -6.86 -3.75 -1.71
CA LEU A 194 -6.66 -2.52 -0.96
C LEU A 194 -7.02 -2.78 0.50
N VAL A 195 -6.13 -2.41 1.41
CA VAL A 195 -6.36 -2.53 2.85
C VAL A 195 -6.18 -1.17 3.51
N GLU A 196 -7.09 -0.83 4.42
CA GLU A 196 -6.96 0.35 5.27
C GLU A 196 -6.71 -0.12 6.70
N SER A 197 -5.69 0.45 7.34
CA SER A 197 -5.27 0.09 8.69
C SER A 197 -5.23 1.32 9.58
N SER A 198 -5.45 1.12 10.88
CA SER A 198 -5.42 2.18 11.88
C SER A 198 -4.66 1.75 13.13
N ASP A 199 -3.94 2.69 13.73
CA ASP A 199 -3.35 2.54 15.07
C ASP A 199 -4.19 3.21 16.18
N GLY A 200 -5.40 3.65 15.83
CA GLY A 200 -6.30 4.44 16.70
C GLY A 200 -6.05 5.95 16.65
N THR A 201 -4.96 6.39 16.02
CA THR A 201 -4.64 7.82 15.83
C THR A 201 -4.54 8.21 14.37
N ARG A 202 -4.00 7.32 13.53
CA ARG A 202 -3.79 7.52 12.10
C ARG A 202 -4.40 6.38 11.33
N GLU A 203 -4.78 6.67 10.10
CA GLU A 203 -5.26 5.70 9.12
C GLU A 203 -4.33 5.72 7.92
N TRP A 204 -4.09 4.55 7.33
CA TRP A 204 -3.27 4.44 6.11
C TRP A 204 -3.77 3.31 5.22
N GLY A 205 -3.70 3.55 3.91
CA GLY A 205 -4.04 2.58 2.88
C GLY A 205 -2.80 1.96 2.25
N THR A 206 -2.82 0.65 2.02
CA THR A 206 -1.81 -0.07 1.24
C THR A 206 -2.46 -0.97 0.19
N VAL A 207 -1.68 -1.32 -0.83
CA VAL A 207 -2.15 -2.07 -1.99
C VAL A 207 -1.23 -3.25 -2.30
N GLY A 208 -1.83 -4.36 -2.72
CA GLY A 208 -1.14 -5.50 -3.28
C GLY A 208 -1.85 -6.01 -4.52
N VAL A 209 -1.10 -6.45 -5.52
CA VAL A 209 -1.65 -6.96 -6.78
C VAL A 209 -0.99 -8.27 -7.14
N SER A 210 -1.82 -9.27 -7.44
CA SER A 210 -1.41 -10.58 -7.94
C SER A 210 -2.59 -11.25 -8.65
N THR A 211 -2.33 -12.28 -9.45
CA THR A 211 -3.38 -13.20 -9.92
C THR A 211 -3.91 -14.09 -8.79
N ASN A 212 -3.19 -14.19 -7.67
CA ASN A 212 -3.61 -14.91 -6.47
C ASN A 212 -4.07 -13.93 -5.38
N ILE A 213 -5.31 -14.07 -4.92
CA ILE A 213 -5.89 -13.22 -3.86
C ILE A 213 -5.10 -13.27 -2.55
N LEU A 214 -4.52 -14.43 -2.21
CA LEU A 214 -3.73 -14.60 -0.99
C LEU A 214 -2.40 -13.87 -1.10
N GLU A 215 -1.77 -13.89 -2.26
CA GLU A 215 -0.54 -13.15 -2.52
C GLU A 215 -0.80 -11.63 -2.52
N ALA A 216 -1.83 -11.18 -3.22
CA ALA A 216 -2.23 -9.77 -3.23
C ALA A 216 -2.52 -9.28 -1.81
N SER A 217 -3.20 -10.09 -1.00
CA SER A 217 -3.46 -9.79 0.41
C SER A 217 -2.17 -9.77 1.24
N ALA A 218 -1.26 -10.73 1.03
CA ALA A 218 0.02 -10.79 1.73
C ALA A 218 0.88 -9.55 1.47
N LEU A 219 0.93 -9.09 0.21
CA LEU A 219 1.64 -7.88 -0.20
C LEU A 219 1.05 -6.64 0.48
N ALA A 220 -0.26 -6.47 0.41
CA ALA A 220 -0.95 -5.32 1.02
C ALA A 220 -0.75 -5.28 2.54
N LEU A 221 -0.90 -6.42 3.23
CA LEU A 221 -0.66 -6.53 4.67
C LEU A 221 0.80 -6.29 5.04
N THR A 222 1.75 -6.82 4.26
CA THR A 222 3.19 -6.62 4.48
C THR A 222 3.55 -5.15 4.41
N ASP A 223 3.05 -4.44 3.39
CA ASP A 223 3.25 -3.00 3.28
C ASP A 223 2.58 -2.27 4.46
N SER A 224 1.35 -2.61 4.86
CA SER A 224 0.67 -1.95 5.98
C SER A 224 1.47 -2.07 7.29
N LEU A 225 1.92 -3.28 7.62
CA LEU A 225 2.71 -3.51 8.84
C LEU A 225 4.11 -2.88 8.72
N SER A 226 4.73 -2.93 7.54
CA SER A 226 6.03 -2.29 7.30
C SER A 226 5.96 -0.77 7.44
N TYR A 227 4.88 -0.17 6.94
CA TYR A 227 4.63 1.27 7.03
C TYR A 227 4.59 1.75 8.48
N PHE A 228 3.83 1.05 9.33
CA PHE A 228 3.74 1.37 10.74
C PHE A 228 5.09 1.28 11.47
N LEU A 229 5.97 0.37 11.03
CA LEU A 229 7.30 0.17 11.60
C LEU A 229 8.37 1.11 11.04
N LEU A 230 8.05 1.96 10.05
CA LEU A 230 9.01 2.91 9.54
C LEU A 230 9.44 3.90 10.64
N PRO A 231 10.73 4.27 10.68
CA PRO A 231 11.19 5.38 11.51
C PRO A 231 10.41 6.63 11.16
N ARG A 232 9.84 7.29 12.17
CA ARG A 232 9.15 8.56 11.98
C ARG A 232 10.19 9.64 11.66
N PRO A 233 9.93 10.54 10.71
CA PRO A 233 10.71 11.77 10.62
C PRO A 233 10.56 12.51 11.95
N THR A 234 11.70 12.84 12.57
CA THR A 234 11.80 13.72 13.74
C THR A 234 11.53 15.16 13.34
#